data_AF-A0A1Q7YCY5-F1
#
_entry.id   AF-A0A1Q7YCY5-F1
#
_cell.length_a   1.000
_cell.length_b   1.000
_cell.length_c   1.000
_cell.angle_alpha   90.00
_cell.angle_beta   90.00
_cell.angle_gamma   90.00
#
_symmetry.space_group_name_H-M   'P 1'
#
loop_
_entity.id
_entity.type
_entity.pdbx_description
1 polymer ?
#
loop_
_entity_poly.entity_id
_entity_poly.type
_entity_poly.pdbx_seq_one_letter_code
_entity_poly.pdbx_strand_id
1 'polypeptide(L)'
;MKARIRKIRRRLRLSRFRRSERGTQLVELAIVVPILLILFAGAAEFGRYFYEYTTLAKGARVGARYLSTAGMKVDPAQQVPVDGAAMNLVVYGNTSGTGSPILSGLTTSNVQISRAGGVPGVPQTITVQIINYKHQPVFNIGALLKMPSLSLNIDVKPSVTMRNLLTTPVI
;
A
#
# COMPACT_ATOMS: atom_id res chain seq x y z
N MET A 1 -6.30 51.42 54.46
CA MET A 1 -5.49 51.70 53.24
C MET A 1 -5.02 50.45 52.46
N LYS A 2 -4.58 49.35 53.11
CA LYS A 2 -4.01 48.15 52.44
C LYS A 2 -4.95 47.39 51.48
N ALA A 3 -6.27 47.41 51.71
CA ALA A 3 -7.25 46.71 50.88
C ALA A 3 -7.42 47.31 49.46
N ARG A 4 -7.31 48.64 49.33
CA ARG A 4 -7.36 49.33 48.02
C ARG A 4 -6.14 48.99 47.16
N ILE A 5 -4.95 48.87 47.76
CA ILE A 5 -3.69 48.56 47.06
C ILE A 5 -3.71 47.13 46.49
N ARG A 6 -4.27 46.15 47.20
CA ARG A 6 -4.44 44.78 46.69
C ARG A 6 -5.37 44.71 45.48
N LYS A 7 -6.49 45.46 45.50
CA LYS A 7 -7.46 45.49 44.38
C LYS A 7 -6.83 46.07 43.11
N ILE A 8 -6.01 47.11 43.23
CA ILE A 8 -5.31 47.76 42.11
C ILE A 8 -4.24 46.83 41.51
N ARG A 9 -3.40 46.20 42.35
CA ARG A 9 -2.39 45.23 41.86
C ARG A 9 -3.02 44.03 41.14
N ARG A 10 -4.20 43.56 41.57
CA ARG A 10 -4.93 42.46 40.93
C ARG A 10 -5.48 42.85 39.56
N ARG A 11 -6.03 44.06 39.41
CA ARG A 11 -6.50 44.60 38.11
C ARG A 11 -5.35 44.79 37.11
N LEU A 12 -4.20 45.29 37.58
CA LEU A 12 -3.03 45.50 36.72
C LEU A 12 -2.43 44.19 36.20
N ARG A 13 -2.40 43.11 37.01
CA ARG A 13 -1.95 41.78 36.55
C ARG A 13 -2.88 41.18 35.48
N LEU A 14 -4.20 41.29 35.64
CA LEU A 14 -5.17 40.79 34.66
C LEU A 14 -5.12 41.57 33.33
N SER A 15 -4.93 42.89 33.40
CA SER A 15 -4.71 43.72 32.20
C SER A 15 -3.43 43.34 31.46
N ARG A 16 -2.33 43.06 32.19
CA ARG A 16 -1.06 42.65 31.60
C ARG A 16 -1.12 41.25 30.97
N PHE A 17 -1.94 40.35 31.51
CA PHE A 17 -2.22 39.02 30.93
C PHE A 17 -3.06 39.13 29.65
N ARG A 18 -4.09 40.01 29.63
CA ARG A 18 -4.90 40.29 28.43
C ARG A 18 -4.12 41.00 27.31
N ARG A 19 -3.01 41.67 27.64
CA ARG A 19 -2.14 42.39 26.68
C ARG A 19 -0.90 41.59 26.27
N SER A 20 -0.83 40.32 26.67
CA SER A 20 0.30 39.43 26.36
C SER A 20 0.05 38.71 25.04
N GLU A 21 0.64 39.21 23.95
CA GLU A 21 0.56 38.62 22.60
C GLU A 21 1.23 37.24 22.49
N ARG A 22 2.03 36.84 23.49
CA ARG A 22 2.70 35.52 23.55
C ARG A 22 1.72 34.35 23.55
N GLY A 23 0.47 34.54 23.99
CA GLY A 23 -0.56 33.50 23.94
C GLY A 23 -1.20 33.35 22.56
N THR A 24 -1.21 34.41 21.75
CA THR A 24 -1.84 34.43 20.43
C THR A 24 -1.13 33.53 19.44
N GLN A 25 0.21 33.49 19.47
CA GLN A 25 1.02 32.63 18.62
C GLN A 25 0.73 31.13 18.82
N LEU A 26 0.48 30.71 20.07
CA LEU A 26 0.10 29.33 20.38
C LEU A 26 -1.27 28.96 19.79
N VAL A 27 -2.20 29.91 19.77
CA VAL A 27 -3.56 29.70 19.21
C VAL A 27 -3.52 29.62 17.69
N GLU A 28 -2.73 30.47 17.02
CA GLU A 28 -2.53 30.39 15.58
C GLU A 28 -1.93 29.04 15.16
N LEU A 29 -0.89 28.59 15.88
CA LEU A 29 -0.29 27.28 15.64
C LEU A 29 -1.31 26.14 15.88
N ALA A 30 -2.13 26.23 16.92
CA ALA A 30 -3.14 25.22 17.22
C ALA A 30 -4.19 25.05 16.11
N ILE A 31 -4.44 26.09 15.30
CA ILE A 31 -5.36 26.02 14.16
C ILE A 31 -4.65 25.48 12.91
N VAL A 32 -3.38 25.83 12.70
CA VAL A 32 -2.61 25.41 11.52
C VAL A 32 -2.14 23.96 11.61
N VAL A 33 -1.72 23.51 12.80
CA VAL A 33 -1.18 22.15 13.02
C VAL A 33 -2.13 21.04 12.55
N PRO A 34 -3.45 21.05 12.86
CA PRO A 34 -4.38 20.03 12.38
C PRO A 34 -4.38 19.90 10.84
N ILE A 35 -4.34 21.02 10.12
CA ILE A 35 -4.33 21.04 8.65
C ILE A 35 -3.02 20.45 8.13
N LEU A 36 -1.88 20.84 8.72
CA LEU A 36 -0.57 20.30 8.37
C LEU A 36 -0.47 18.80 8.65
N LEU A 37 -1.03 18.31 9.76
CA LEU A 37 -1.05 16.89 10.09
C LEU A 37 -1.87 16.07 9.09
N ILE A 38 -3.02 16.58 8.63
CA ILE A 38 -3.82 15.91 7.60
C ILE A 38 -3.04 15.85 6.29
N LEU A 39 -2.38 16.94 5.89
CA LEU A 39 -1.57 16.98 4.68
C LEU A 39 -0.38 16.01 4.75
N PHE A 40 0.31 15.98 5.90
CA PHE A 40 1.42 15.06 6.13
C PHE A 40 0.96 13.60 6.11
N ALA A 41 -0.15 13.28 6.78
CA ALA A 41 -0.74 11.95 6.75
C ALA A 41 -1.11 11.55 5.32
N GLY A 42 -1.76 12.43 4.55
CA GLY A 42 -2.10 12.17 3.15
C GLY A 42 -0.87 11.89 2.27
N ALA A 43 0.20 12.68 2.43
CA ALA A 43 1.45 12.47 1.68
C ALA A 43 2.14 11.15 2.07
N ALA A 44 2.19 10.83 3.37
CA ALA A 44 2.76 9.59 3.87
C ALA A 44 1.99 8.35 3.37
N GLU A 45 0.65 8.39 3.41
CA GLU A 45 -0.23 7.34 2.90
C GLU A 45 -0.06 7.14 1.39
N PHE A 46 0.02 8.22 0.62
CA PHE A 46 0.29 8.13 -0.82
C PHE A 46 1.65 7.46 -1.11
N GLY A 47 2.70 7.83 -0.38
CA GLY A 47 4.01 7.20 -0.49
C GLY A 47 3.97 5.71 -0.17
N ARG A 48 3.25 5.33 0.89
CA ARG A 48 3.02 3.93 1.29
C ARG A 48 2.28 3.15 0.20
N TYR A 49 1.19 3.70 -0.34
CA TYR A 49 0.44 3.09 -1.43
C TYR A 49 1.32 2.87 -2.66
N PHE A 50 2.12 3.87 -3.05
CA PHE A 50 3.01 3.76 -4.19
C PHE A 50 4.11 2.69 -3.98
N TYR A 51 4.64 2.60 -2.77
CA TYR A 51 5.56 1.53 -2.39
C TYR A 51 4.92 0.14 -2.54
N GLU A 52 3.69 -0.05 -2.07
CA GLU A 52 2.97 -1.32 -2.19
C GLU A 52 2.68 -1.66 -3.66
N TYR A 53 2.19 -0.71 -4.45
CA TYR A 53 1.91 -0.89 -5.87
C TYR A 53 3.17 -1.32 -6.64
N THR A 54 4.28 -0.59 -6.45
CA THR A 54 5.53 -0.89 -7.17
C THR A 54 6.16 -2.21 -6.73
N THR A 55 6.03 -2.57 -5.45
CA THR A 55 6.49 -3.87 -4.92
C THR A 55 5.70 -5.02 -5.54
N LEU A 56 4.37 -4.92 -5.55
CA LEU A 56 3.49 -5.90 -6.20
C LEU A 56 3.74 -6.01 -7.71
N ALA A 57 3.92 -4.88 -8.40
CA ALA A 57 4.22 -4.87 -9.83
C ALA A 57 5.57 -5.53 -10.15
N LYS A 58 6.59 -5.32 -9.31
CA LYS A 58 7.88 -6.01 -9.42
C LYS A 58 7.73 -7.51 -9.19
N GLY A 59 7.01 -7.91 -8.14
CA GLY A 59 6.71 -9.32 -7.86
C GLY A 59 6.01 -9.99 -9.05
N ALA A 60 4.92 -9.40 -9.55
CA ALA A 60 4.18 -9.87 -10.72
C ALA A 60 5.08 -10.00 -11.97
N ARG A 61 5.99 -9.04 -12.19
CA ARG A 61 6.97 -9.08 -13.29
C ARG A 61 7.96 -10.25 -13.16
N VAL A 62 8.45 -10.51 -11.95
CA VAL A 62 9.35 -11.65 -11.69
C VAL A 62 8.60 -12.97 -11.91
N GLY A 63 7.36 -13.09 -11.40
CA GLY A 63 6.51 -14.25 -11.64
C GLY A 63 6.22 -14.48 -13.12
N ALA A 64 5.84 -13.43 -13.86
CA ALA A 64 5.59 -13.51 -15.29
C ALA A 64 6.85 -13.93 -16.07
N ARG A 65 8.02 -13.39 -15.70
CA ARG A 65 9.30 -13.76 -16.31
C ARG A 65 9.64 -15.22 -16.05
N TYR A 66 9.46 -15.67 -14.80
CA TYR A 66 9.66 -17.07 -14.44
C TYR A 66 8.77 -17.98 -15.29
N LEU A 67 7.48 -17.68 -15.40
CA LEU A 67 6.55 -18.48 -16.22
C LEU A 67 6.85 -18.42 -17.73
N SER A 68 7.40 -17.32 -18.24
CA SER A 68 7.75 -17.18 -19.66
C SER A 68 9.03 -17.93 -20.07
N THR A 69 9.84 -18.33 -19.09
CA THR A 69 11.16 -18.98 -19.30
C THR A 69 11.20 -20.40 -18.78
N ALA A 70 10.51 -20.70 -17.68
CA ALA A 70 10.32 -22.04 -17.19
C ALA A 70 9.45 -22.80 -18.20
N GLY A 71 10.08 -23.75 -18.91
CA GLY A 71 9.42 -24.71 -19.79
C GLY A 71 8.06 -25.11 -19.25
N MET A 72 7.00 -24.96 -20.06
CA MET A 72 5.70 -25.47 -19.69
C MET A 72 5.75 -27.00 -19.69
N LYS A 73 6.02 -27.60 -18.52
CA LYS A 73 5.60 -28.98 -18.25
C LYS A 73 4.09 -28.94 -18.04
N VAL A 74 3.34 -28.86 -19.13
CA VAL A 74 1.89 -29.00 -19.11
C VAL A 74 1.62 -30.49 -19.06
N ASP A 75 1.52 -31.03 -17.84
CA ASP A 75 0.73 -32.23 -17.68
C ASP A 75 -0.74 -31.79 -17.77
N PRO A 76 -1.55 -32.27 -18.74
CA PRO A 76 -2.94 -31.84 -18.90
C PRO A 76 -3.80 -32.05 -17.65
N ALA A 77 -3.37 -32.93 -16.74
CA ALA A 77 -4.04 -33.23 -15.49
C ALA A 77 -3.53 -32.42 -14.27
N GLN A 78 -2.37 -31.76 -14.38
CA GLN A 78 -1.70 -31.09 -13.26
C GLN A 78 -1.07 -29.77 -13.73
N GLN A 79 -1.86 -28.70 -13.87
CA GLN A 79 -1.38 -27.31 -14.01
C GLN A 79 -0.57 -26.81 -12.77
N VAL A 80 -0.22 -27.70 -11.84
CA VAL A 80 0.00 -27.39 -10.42
C VAL A 80 1.47 -27.21 -9.99
N PRO A 81 2.53 -27.70 -10.67
CA PRO A 81 3.89 -27.50 -10.14
C PRO A 81 4.52 -26.11 -10.44
N VAL A 82 4.36 -25.56 -11.65
CA VAL A 82 5.08 -24.33 -12.07
C VAL A 82 4.39 -23.07 -11.52
N ASP A 83 3.07 -23.09 -11.43
CA ASP A 83 2.26 -21.96 -10.98
C ASP A 83 2.46 -21.71 -9.50
N GLY A 84 2.58 -22.77 -8.69
CA GLY A 84 2.89 -22.64 -7.26
C GLY A 84 4.23 -21.95 -7.03
N ALA A 85 5.28 -22.33 -7.75
CA ALA A 85 6.60 -21.67 -7.64
C ALA A 85 6.56 -20.20 -8.10
N ALA A 86 5.80 -19.88 -9.14
CA ALA A 86 5.61 -18.50 -9.61
C ALA A 86 4.81 -17.65 -8.61
N MET A 87 3.73 -18.20 -8.05
CA MET A 87 2.95 -17.55 -6.98
C MET A 87 3.82 -17.32 -5.74
N ASN A 88 4.63 -18.31 -5.35
CA ASN A 88 5.56 -18.18 -4.23
C ASN A 88 6.61 -17.09 -4.49
N LEU A 89 7.15 -16.99 -5.71
CA LEU A 89 8.08 -15.91 -6.08
C LEU A 89 7.42 -14.52 -5.97
N VAL A 90 6.15 -14.39 -6.37
CA VAL A 90 5.41 -13.13 -6.29
C VAL A 90 5.15 -12.72 -4.84
N VAL A 91 4.86 -13.68 -3.95
CA VAL A 91 4.46 -13.41 -2.56
C VAL A 91 5.65 -13.35 -1.59
N TYR A 92 6.62 -14.24 -1.74
CA TYR A 92 7.72 -14.45 -0.79
C TYR A 92 9.11 -14.11 -1.37
N GLY A 93 9.20 -13.84 -2.67
CA GLY A 93 10.48 -13.58 -3.35
C GLY A 93 11.34 -14.81 -3.55
N ASN A 94 10.84 -16.02 -3.23
CA ASN A 94 11.53 -17.29 -3.42
C ASN A 94 10.56 -18.36 -3.93
N THR A 95 11.07 -19.38 -4.63
CA THR A 95 10.24 -20.46 -5.20
C THR A 95 9.70 -21.44 -4.15
N SER A 96 10.36 -21.54 -2.99
CA SER A 96 9.98 -22.45 -1.90
C SER A 96 8.79 -21.97 -1.07
N GLY A 97 8.39 -20.70 -1.20
CA GLY A 97 7.26 -20.13 -0.45
C GLY A 97 7.54 -19.98 1.04
N THR A 98 8.81 -19.84 1.43
CA THR A 98 9.22 -19.74 2.83
C THR A 98 9.43 -18.30 3.28
N GLY A 99 9.31 -18.06 4.59
CA GLY A 99 9.48 -16.74 5.20
C GLY A 99 8.20 -15.92 5.23
N SER A 100 8.32 -14.64 5.57
CA SER A 100 7.18 -13.71 5.58
C SER A 100 6.90 -13.17 4.18
N PRO A 101 5.62 -12.94 3.82
CA PRO A 101 5.27 -12.28 2.57
C PRO A 101 5.95 -10.91 2.43
N ILE A 102 6.27 -10.51 1.20
CA ILE A 102 6.90 -9.21 0.89
C ILE A 102 6.05 -8.02 1.34
N LEU A 103 4.74 -8.22 1.44
CA LEU A 103 3.78 -7.25 1.95
C LEU A 103 2.82 -7.93 2.92
N SER A 104 2.49 -7.25 4.01
CA SER A 104 1.50 -7.74 4.96
C SER A 104 0.14 -7.93 4.28
N GLY A 105 -0.52 -9.04 4.59
CA GLY A 105 -1.80 -9.43 3.97
C GLY A 105 -1.70 -9.98 2.55
N LEU A 106 -0.52 -10.05 1.94
CA LEU A 106 -0.33 -10.67 0.63
C LEU A 106 -0.23 -12.19 0.78
N THR A 107 -1.01 -12.91 -0.01
CA THR A 107 -1.03 -14.37 -0.04
C THR A 107 -1.05 -14.88 -1.48
N THR A 108 -0.81 -16.17 -1.69
CA THR A 108 -0.81 -16.76 -3.04
C THR A 108 -2.18 -16.72 -3.71
N SER A 109 -3.28 -16.65 -2.94
CA SER A 109 -4.63 -16.45 -3.47
C SER A 109 -4.86 -15.06 -4.08
N ASN A 110 -4.00 -14.09 -3.75
CA ASN A 110 -4.02 -12.77 -4.37
C ASN A 110 -3.36 -12.75 -5.75
N VAL A 111 -2.75 -13.85 -6.20
CA VAL A 111 -2.05 -13.92 -7.47
C VAL A 111 -2.88 -14.69 -8.49
N GLN A 112 -3.32 -14.01 -9.53
CA GLN A 112 -4.03 -14.61 -10.66
C GLN A 112 -3.10 -14.71 -11.87
N ILE A 113 -2.94 -15.92 -12.38
CA ILE A 113 -2.16 -16.21 -13.59
C ILE A 113 -3.15 -16.51 -14.72
N SER A 114 -3.02 -15.80 -15.83
CA SER A 114 -3.81 -16.03 -17.04
C SER A 114 -2.88 -16.24 -18.24
N ARG A 115 -3.27 -17.12 -19.15
CA ARG A 115 -2.50 -17.51 -20.34
C ARG A 115 -3.38 -17.33 -21.56
N ALA A 116 -2.87 -16.70 -22.61
CA ALA A 116 -3.65 -16.38 -23.79
C ALA A 116 -2.86 -16.56 -25.10
N GLY A 117 -3.61 -16.85 -26.17
CA GLY A 117 -3.06 -17.10 -27.51
C GLY A 117 -2.21 -18.35 -27.60
N GLY A 118 -1.61 -18.60 -28.76
CA GLY A 118 -0.74 -19.74 -29.01
C GLY A 118 -1.47 -21.04 -29.31
N VAL A 119 -0.78 -22.17 -29.11
CA VAL A 119 -1.30 -23.54 -29.30
C VAL A 119 -1.47 -24.23 -27.95
N PRO A 120 -2.32 -25.28 -27.84
CA PRO A 120 -2.44 -26.04 -26.61
C PRO A 120 -1.08 -26.46 -26.05
N GLY A 121 -0.78 -26.10 -24.81
CA GLY A 121 0.51 -26.36 -24.15
C GLY A 121 1.60 -25.30 -24.36
N VAL A 122 1.42 -24.35 -25.28
CA VAL A 122 2.36 -23.24 -25.55
C VAL A 122 1.59 -21.93 -25.76
N PRO A 123 1.19 -21.22 -24.69
CA PRO A 123 0.50 -19.96 -24.83
C PRO A 123 1.47 -18.87 -25.31
N GLN A 124 0.95 -17.92 -26.07
CA GLN A 124 1.74 -16.82 -26.62
C GLN A 124 2.05 -15.75 -25.56
N THR A 125 1.13 -15.51 -24.63
CA THR A 125 1.27 -14.53 -23.56
C THR A 125 0.88 -15.11 -22.21
N ILE A 126 1.59 -14.64 -21.17
CA ILE A 126 1.34 -14.98 -19.78
C ILE A 126 1.15 -13.67 -19.02
N THR A 127 0.02 -13.54 -18.34
CA THR A 127 -0.36 -12.39 -17.53
C THR A 127 -0.40 -12.79 -16.07
N VAL A 128 0.31 -12.03 -15.23
CA VAL A 128 0.25 -12.15 -13.77
C VAL A 128 -0.39 -10.89 -13.23
N GLN A 129 -1.51 -11.05 -12.54
CA GLN A 129 -2.29 -9.97 -11.96
C GLN A 129 -2.46 -10.18 -10.46
N ILE A 130 -2.35 -9.09 -9.70
CA ILE A 130 -2.72 -9.10 -8.28
C ILE A 130 -4.19 -8.76 -8.12
N ILE A 131 -4.90 -9.58 -7.37
CA ILE A 131 -6.33 -9.46 -7.08
C ILE A 131 -6.59 -9.48 -5.58
N ASN A 132 -7.67 -8.82 -5.15
CA ASN A 132 -8.14 -8.83 -3.76
C ASN A 132 -7.11 -8.37 -2.70
N TYR A 133 -6.05 -7.66 -3.12
CA TYR A 133 -5.12 -7.01 -2.20
C TYR A 133 -5.59 -5.58 -1.92
N LYS A 134 -5.80 -5.30 -0.63
CA LYS A 134 -6.21 -3.99 -0.14
C LYS A 134 -5.02 -3.26 0.46
N HIS A 135 -4.90 -1.98 0.11
CA HIS A 135 -3.97 -1.08 0.77
C HIS A 135 -4.24 -1.06 2.29
N GLN A 136 -3.16 -1.15 3.08
CA GLN A 136 -3.22 -1.17 4.54
C GLN A 136 -2.75 0.18 5.08
N PRO A 137 -3.66 1.16 5.26
CA PRO A 137 -3.27 2.50 5.69
C PRO A 137 -2.77 2.49 7.14
N VAL A 138 -1.77 3.31 7.43
CA VAL A 138 -1.27 3.53 8.80
C VAL A 138 -2.18 4.54 9.51
N PHE A 139 -2.61 5.56 8.78
CA PHE A 139 -3.53 6.60 9.21
C PHE A 139 -4.92 6.32 8.64
N ASN A 140 -5.83 5.77 9.46
CA ASN A 140 -7.22 5.61 9.06
C ASN A 140 -7.98 6.93 9.20
N ILE A 141 -7.79 7.83 8.23
CA ILE A 141 -8.40 9.17 8.21
C ILE A 141 -9.94 9.06 8.17
N GLY A 142 -10.48 8.07 7.45
CA GLY A 142 -11.92 7.83 7.40
C GLY A 142 -12.51 7.48 8.77
N ALA A 143 -11.82 6.66 9.58
CA ALA A 143 -12.23 6.38 10.95
C ALA A 143 -12.04 7.59 11.88
N LEU A 144 -10.93 8.32 11.73
CA LEU A 144 -10.61 9.51 12.52
C LEU A 144 -11.66 10.62 12.35
N LEU A 145 -12.09 10.88 11.12
CA LEU A 145 -13.08 11.91 10.79
C LEU A 145 -14.52 11.40 10.81
N LYS A 146 -14.74 10.11 11.08
CA LYS A 146 -16.04 9.43 10.93
C LYS A 146 -16.67 9.64 9.55
N MET A 147 -15.83 9.68 8.52
CA MET A 147 -16.21 9.87 7.12
C MET A 147 -15.81 8.63 6.32
N PRO A 148 -16.73 7.68 6.07
CA PRO A 148 -16.42 6.43 5.36
C PRO A 148 -15.92 6.66 3.92
N SER A 149 -16.33 7.77 3.29
CA SER A 149 -15.91 8.17 1.95
C SER A 149 -14.42 8.52 1.85
N LEU A 150 -13.75 8.80 2.97
CA LEU A 150 -12.31 9.08 3.04
C LEU A 150 -11.49 7.83 3.42
N SER A 151 -12.10 6.64 3.31
CA SER A 151 -11.38 5.39 3.56
C SER A 151 -10.28 5.17 2.52
N LEU A 152 -9.08 4.89 3.00
CA LEU A 152 -7.91 4.53 2.18
C LEU A 152 -7.84 3.03 1.87
N ASN A 153 -8.89 2.27 2.18
CA ASN A 153 -8.99 0.83 1.90
C ASN A 153 -9.29 0.58 0.41
N ILE A 154 -8.31 0.89 -0.43
CA ILE A 154 -8.40 0.86 -1.90
C ILE A 154 -7.74 -0.41 -2.42
N ASP A 155 -8.28 -0.96 -3.52
CA ASP A 155 -7.70 -2.11 -4.21
C ASP A 155 -6.38 -1.75 -4.92
N VAL A 156 -5.33 -2.55 -4.71
CA VAL A 156 -4.07 -2.44 -5.44
C VAL A 156 -3.98 -3.60 -6.43
N LYS A 157 -4.11 -3.29 -7.73
CA LYS A 157 -4.27 -4.31 -8.79
C LYS A 157 -3.27 -4.15 -9.94
N PRO A 158 -1.94 -4.22 -9.70
CA PRO A 158 -0.99 -4.27 -10.80
C PRO A 158 -1.17 -5.53 -11.63
N SER A 159 -0.97 -5.40 -12.94
CA SER A 159 -1.02 -6.49 -13.91
C SER A 159 0.19 -6.39 -14.83
N VAL A 160 0.85 -7.52 -15.09
CA VAL A 160 2.02 -7.61 -15.96
C VAL A 160 1.82 -8.75 -16.94
N THR A 161 1.92 -8.43 -18.23
CA THR A 161 1.86 -9.41 -19.32
C THR A 161 3.24 -9.54 -19.98
N MET A 162 3.70 -10.77 -20.18
CA MET A 162 4.92 -11.09 -20.92
C MET A 162 4.61 -12.04 -22.06
N ARG A 163 5.41 -11.94 -23.13
CA ARG A 163 5.39 -12.90 -24.23
C ARG A 163 6.16 -14.16 -23.83
N ASN A 164 5.60 -15.31 -24.14
CA ASN A 164 6.27 -16.59 -23.93
C ASN A 164 7.42 -16.72 -24.95
N LEU A 165 8.58 -17.20 -24.48
CA LEU A 165 9.76 -17.39 -25.32
C LEU A 165 9.82 -18.79 -25.95
N LEU A 166 8.96 -19.70 -25.50
CA LEU A 166 8.85 -21.04 -26.05
C LEU A 166 7.96 -21.03 -27.30
N THR A 167 8.49 -21.54 -28.41
CA THR A 167 7.77 -21.64 -29.69
C THR A 167 7.41 -23.09 -30.04
N THR A 168 7.92 -24.06 -29.29
CA THR A 168 7.68 -25.50 -29.50
C THR A 168 7.26 -26.16 -28.19
N PRO A 169 6.28 -27.09 -28.22
CA PRO A 169 5.86 -27.81 -27.03
C PRO A 169 7.02 -28.62 -26.45
N VAL A 170 7.23 -28.52 -25.14
CA VAL A 170 8.22 -29.34 -24.42
C VAL A 170 7.54 -30.69 -24.15
N ILE A 171 7.81 -31.65 -25.03
CA ILE A 171 7.41 -33.06 -24.89
C ILE A 171 8.21 -33.73 -23.77
#